data_AF-A0A1F5ZQ32-F1
#
_entry.id   AF-A0A1F5ZQ32-F1
#
_cell.length_a   1.000
_cell.length_b   1.000
_cell.length_c   1.000
_cell.angle_alpha   90.00
_cell.angle_beta   90.00
_cell.angle_gamma   90.00
#
_symmetry.space_group_name_H-M   'P 1'
#
loop_
_entity.id
_entity.type
_entity.pdbx_description
1 polymer ?
#
loop_
_entity_poly.entity_id
_entity_poly.type
_entity_poly.pdbx_seq_one_letter_code
_entity_poly.pdbx_strand_id
1 'polypeptide(L)'
;MSPVIDPEKLAKDAGAQAFKLFTDPVFRKLCLFDSISQIEQDRIFNELVIAIITLIMLTCDAPDLPDEQKSICQNLRDEVPKSYLTQLKTMGIENKHLKLWETLIKMRYDEYTQDKSQAREAAMIVESQEQDIDLKKLSEIQLMLPMQTVAIGCHHHICRSKTDGRDELFKLILNWLGKYYVEFRILAEGKTIHPLARLKVGLRRFLKRR
;
A
#
# COMPACT_ATOMS: atom_id res chain seq x y z
N MET A 1 15.08 22.19 8.59
CA MET A 1 15.41 21.35 7.41
C MET A 1 14.44 20.17 7.40
N SER A 2 13.61 20.08 6.36
CA SER A 2 12.79 18.89 6.13
C SER A 2 13.71 17.67 5.95
N PRO A 3 13.35 16.49 6.48
CA PRO A 3 14.15 15.29 6.28
C PRO A 3 14.27 14.97 4.78
N VAL A 4 15.49 14.74 4.29
CA VAL A 4 15.71 14.23 2.94
C VAL A 4 15.26 12.78 2.91
N ILE A 5 14.17 12.49 2.21
CA ILE A 5 13.67 11.13 2.00
C ILE A 5 14.29 10.63 0.69
N ASP A 6 15.04 9.54 0.79
CA ASP A 6 15.76 8.94 -0.34
C ASP A 6 14.85 7.96 -1.12
N PRO A 7 14.53 8.21 -2.40
CA PRO A 7 13.74 7.31 -3.23
C PRO A 7 14.35 5.91 -3.39
N GLU A 8 15.68 5.81 -3.45
CA GLU A 8 16.36 4.52 -3.60
C GLU A 8 16.18 3.64 -2.37
N LYS A 9 16.28 4.26 -1.19
CA LYS A 9 16.01 3.59 0.07
C LYS A 9 14.58 3.10 0.15
N LEU A 10 13.59 3.93 -0.21
CA LEU A 10 12.18 3.52 -0.21
C LEU A 10 11.92 2.38 -1.21
N ALA A 11 12.52 2.42 -2.40
CA ALA A 11 12.41 1.35 -3.39
C ALA A 11 12.99 0.02 -2.86
N LYS A 12 14.14 0.09 -2.17
CA LYS A 12 14.75 -1.09 -1.54
C LYS A 12 13.88 -1.63 -0.40
N ASP A 13 13.34 -0.72 0.42
CA ASP A 13 12.45 -1.06 1.53
C ASP A 13 11.16 -1.72 1.00
N ALA A 14 10.63 -1.31 -0.15
CA ALA A 14 9.48 -1.95 -0.78
C ALA A 14 9.73 -3.45 -1.08
N GLY A 15 10.86 -3.77 -1.70
CA GLY A 15 11.28 -5.16 -1.95
C GLY A 15 11.46 -5.95 -0.65
N ALA A 16 12.10 -5.35 0.36
CA ALA A 16 12.31 -5.99 1.66
C ALA A 16 11.01 -6.27 2.42
N GLN A 17 10.05 -5.35 2.41
CA GLN A 17 8.75 -5.51 3.05
C GLN A 17 7.90 -6.59 2.36
N ALA A 18 7.92 -6.62 1.02
CA ALA A 18 7.27 -7.67 0.25
C ALA A 18 7.87 -9.05 0.56
N PHE A 19 9.20 -9.15 0.59
CA PHE A 19 9.90 -10.41 0.89
C PHE A 19 9.59 -10.93 2.30
N LYS A 20 9.52 -10.02 3.28
CA LYS A 20 9.14 -10.37 4.65
C LYS A 20 7.75 -10.99 4.73
N LEU A 21 6.77 -10.47 3.98
CA LEU A 21 5.43 -11.07 3.95
C LEU A 21 5.40 -12.37 3.13
N PHE A 22 6.09 -12.39 1.99
CA PHE A 22 6.16 -13.55 1.10
C PHE A 22 6.75 -14.80 1.76
N THR A 23 7.65 -14.61 2.71
CA THR A 23 8.27 -15.68 3.51
C THR A 23 7.49 -16.05 4.77
N ASP A 24 6.47 -15.28 5.13
CA ASP A 24 5.64 -15.55 6.31
C ASP A 24 4.84 -16.86 6.15
N PRO A 25 4.94 -17.82 7.08
CA PRO A 25 4.24 -19.11 6.95
C PRO A 25 2.72 -18.99 6.90
N VAL A 26 2.14 -18.01 7.60
CA VAL A 26 0.68 -17.80 7.60
C VAL A 26 0.25 -17.27 6.25
N PHE A 27 0.96 -16.28 5.69
CA PHE A 27 0.70 -15.77 4.35
C PHE A 27 0.82 -16.87 3.29
N ARG A 28 1.91 -17.66 3.32
CA ARG A 28 2.13 -18.75 2.36
C ARG A 28 1.01 -19.79 2.41
N LYS A 29 0.57 -20.17 3.62
CA LYS A 29 -0.56 -21.08 3.82
C LYS A 29 -1.86 -20.47 3.27
N LEU A 30 -2.15 -19.21 3.58
CA LEU A 30 -3.34 -18.54 3.08
C LEU A 30 -3.33 -18.45 1.55
N CYS A 31 -2.18 -18.20 0.94
CA CYS A 31 -2.01 -18.17 -0.51
C CYS A 31 -1.88 -19.55 -1.17
N LEU A 32 -1.99 -20.65 -0.41
CA LEU A 32 -1.91 -22.03 -0.91
C LEU A 32 -0.62 -22.31 -1.70
N PHE A 33 0.52 -21.80 -1.22
CA PHE A 33 1.80 -21.89 -1.95
C PHE A 33 2.21 -23.33 -2.29
N ASP A 34 1.87 -24.30 -1.44
CA ASP A 34 2.17 -25.73 -1.68
C ASP A 34 1.36 -26.33 -2.84
N SER A 35 0.34 -25.62 -3.32
CA SER A 35 -0.60 -26.08 -4.36
C SER A 35 -0.55 -25.25 -5.65
N ILE A 36 0.32 -24.24 -5.72
CA ILE A 36 0.46 -23.37 -6.89
C ILE A 36 1.88 -23.44 -7.47
N SER A 37 2.02 -23.17 -8.76
CA SER A 37 3.31 -23.20 -9.45
C SER A 37 4.23 -22.08 -8.97
N GLN A 38 5.54 -22.26 -9.18
CA GLN A 38 6.53 -21.20 -8.90
C GLN A 38 6.19 -19.89 -9.62
N ILE A 39 5.72 -19.97 -10.87
CA ILE A 39 5.31 -18.79 -11.65
C ILE A 39 4.20 -18.01 -10.94
N GLU A 40 3.24 -18.70 -10.32
CA GLU A 40 2.16 -18.03 -9.59
C GLU A 40 2.66 -17.45 -8.26
N GLN A 41 3.61 -18.11 -7.60
CA GLN A 41 4.27 -17.55 -6.41
C GLN A 41 5.04 -16.27 -6.77
N ASP A 42 5.82 -16.29 -7.86
CA ASP A 42 6.58 -15.13 -8.35
C ASP A 42 5.64 -13.98 -8.72
N ARG A 43 4.50 -14.27 -9.35
CA ARG A 43 3.46 -13.27 -9.62
C ARG A 43 2.94 -12.65 -8.33
N ILE A 44 2.62 -13.47 -7.31
CA ILE A 44 2.16 -12.97 -6.00
C ILE A 44 3.22 -12.06 -5.38
N PHE A 45 4.50 -12.45 -5.43
CA PHE A 45 5.59 -11.59 -4.95
C PHE A 45 5.62 -10.24 -5.67
N ASN A 46 5.44 -10.23 -6.99
CA ASN A 46 5.40 -8.99 -7.76
C ASN A 46 4.25 -8.08 -7.30
N GLU A 47 3.04 -8.62 -7.09
CA GLU A 47 1.89 -7.85 -6.58
C GLU A 47 2.16 -7.26 -5.19
N LEU A 48 2.91 -7.94 -4.32
CA LEU A 48 3.31 -7.41 -3.02
C LEU A 48 4.24 -6.20 -3.16
N VAL A 49 5.25 -6.28 -4.02
CA VAL A 49 6.16 -5.14 -4.23
C VAL A 49 5.41 -3.95 -4.82
N ILE A 50 4.55 -4.19 -5.82
CA ILE A 50 3.77 -3.14 -6.46
C ILE A 50 2.80 -2.48 -5.47
N ALA A 51 2.22 -3.26 -4.55
CA ALA A 51 1.37 -2.70 -3.50
C ALA A 51 2.12 -1.66 -2.66
N ILE A 52 3.36 -1.93 -2.26
CA ILE A 52 4.14 -0.95 -1.47
C ILE A 52 4.51 0.28 -2.31
N ILE A 53 4.95 0.10 -3.56
CA ILE A 53 5.31 1.21 -4.45
C ILE A 53 4.10 2.10 -4.72
N THR A 54 2.96 1.50 -5.08
CA THR A 54 1.72 2.26 -5.35
C THR A 54 1.16 2.90 -4.08
N LEU A 55 1.31 2.28 -2.91
CA LEU A 55 0.96 2.90 -1.64
C LEU A 55 1.76 4.19 -1.37
N ILE A 56 3.06 4.19 -1.67
CA ILE A 56 3.88 5.40 -1.60
C ILE A 56 3.31 6.47 -2.55
N MET A 57 3.12 6.11 -3.83
CA MET A 57 2.63 7.03 -4.85
C MET A 57 1.27 7.65 -4.46
N LEU A 58 0.28 6.83 -4.10
CA LEU A 58 -1.05 7.31 -3.73
C LEU A 58 -1.07 8.11 -2.43
N THR A 59 -0.15 7.82 -1.51
CA THR A 59 0.00 8.62 -0.29
C THR A 59 0.60 9.99 -0.60
N CYS A 60 1.54 10.06 -1.54
CA CYS A 60 2.12 11.31 -2.05
C CYS A 60 1.11 12.16 -2.84
N ASP A 61 0.09 11.54 -3.44
CA ASP A 61 -1.02 12.22 -4.14
C ASP A 61 -2.21 12.55 -3.22
N ALA A 62 -2.10 12.30 -1.92
CA ALA A 62 -3.20 12.54 -1.01
C ALA A 62 -3.45 14.05 -0.85
N PRO A 63 -4.71 14.52 -0.97
CA PRO A 63 -5.03 15.95 -1.01
C PRO A 63 -4.83 16.66 0.34
N ASP A 64 -4.76 15.89 1.42
CA ASP A 64 -4.61 16.36 2.80
C ASP A 64 -3.14 16.49 3.23
N LEU A 65 -2.19 16.29 2.32
CA LEU A 65 -0.77 16.55 2.59
C LEU A 65 -0.49 18.06 2.78
N PRO A 66 0.37 18.43 3.74
CA PRO A 66 0.81 19.81 3.90
C PRO A 66 1.47 20.36 2.63
N ASP A 67 1.20 21.62 2.28
CA ASP A 67 1.73 22.26 1.06
C ASP A 67 3.26 22.21 0.99
N GLU A 68 3.93 22.38 2.13
CA GLU A 68 5.40 22.31 2.26
C GLU A 68 5.99 20.94 1.88
N GLN A 69 5.18 19.88 1.94
CA GLN A 69 5.60 18.51 1.63
C GLN A 69 5.21 18.07 0.22
N LYS A 70 4.40 18.85 -0.51
CA LYS A 70 3.90 18.47 -1.84
C LYS A 70 5.03 18.29 -2.84
N SER A 71 6.02 19.17 -2.86
CA SER A 71 7.17 19.06 -3.80
C SER A 71 8.02 17.82 -3.51
N ILE A 72 8.27 17.52 -2.24
CA ILE A 72 8.99 16.31 -1.82
C ILE A 72 8.19 15.07 -2.22
N CYS A 73 6.89 15.05 -1.92
CA CYS A 73 6.01 13.93 -2.25
C CYS A 73 5.89 13.70 -3.76
N GLN A 74 5.80 14.75 -4.57
CA GLN A 74 5.82 14.66 -6.03
C GLN A 74 7.11 13.98 -6.53
N ASN A 75 8.27 14.40 -6.01
CA ASN A 75 9.54 13.75 -6.35
C ASN A 75 9.55 12.28 -5.93
N LEU A 76 9.07 11.93 -4.72
CA LEU A 76 9.01 10.53 -4.27
C LEU A 76 8.09 9.68 -5.14
N ARG A 77 6.92 10.19 -5.50
CA ARG A 77 5.95 9.53 -6.38
C ARG A 77 6.58 9.14 -7.72
N ASP A 78 7.37 10.04 -8.30
CA ASP A 78 7.94 9.84 -9.62
C ASP A 78 9.25 9.03 -9.59
N GLU A 79 10.07 9.19 -8.54
CA GLU A 79 11.42 8.60 -8.48
C GLU A 79 11.49 7.23 -7.80
N VAL A 80 10.60 6.90 -6.85
CA VAL A 80 10.57 5.56 -6.23
C VAL A 80 10.37 4.44 -7.26
N PRO A 81 9.39 4.48 -8.18
CA PRO A 81 9.23 3.42 -9.17
C PRO A 81 10.45 3.29 -10.09
N LYS A 82 11.05 4.41 -10.52
CA LYS A 82 12.27 4.42 -11.34
C LYS A 82 13.47 3.84 -10.60
N SER A 83 13.59 4.15 -9.31
CA SER A 83 14.65 3.62 -8.45
C SER A 83 14.52 2.10 -8.30
N TYR A 84 13.30 1.57 -8.16
CA TYR A 84 13.07 0.14 -8.12
C TYR A 84 13.46 -0.55 -9.45
N LEU A 85 13.07 0.01 -10.60
CA LEU A 85 13.49 -0.50 -11.91
C LEU A 85 15.01 -0.47 -12.08
N THR A 86 15.68 0.56 -11.57
CA THR A 86 17.14 0.66 -11.57
C THR A 86 17.78 -0.43 -10.73
N GLN A 87 17.21 -0.76 -9.56
CA GLN A 87 17.68 -1.88 -8.75
C GLN A 87 17.56 -3.22 -9.49
N LEU A 88 16.41 -3.48 -10.12
CA LEU A 88 16.21 -4.69 -10.94
C LEU A 88 17.22 -4.76 -12.09
N LYS A 89 17.48 -3.63 -12.76
CA LYS A 89 18.50 -3.54 -13.81
C LYS A 89 19.89 -3.91 -13.30
N THR A 90 20.28 -3.39 -12.13
CA THR A 90 21.58 -3.71 -11.49
C THR A 90 21.68 -5.18 -11.08
N MET A 91 20.56 -5.84 -10.79
CA MET A 91 20.50 -7.29 -10.54
C MET A 91 20.59 -8.14 -11.82
N GLY A 92 20.69 -7.52 -12.99
CA GLY A 92 20.83 -8.21 -14.28
C GLY A 92 19.50 -8.55 -14.95
N ILE A 93 18.37 -7.99 -14.51
CA ILE A 93 17.08 -8.19 -15.18
C ILE A 93 17.12 -7.54 -16.57
N GLU A 94 16.77 -8.31 -17.60
CA GLU A 94 16.76 -7.84 -18.98
C GLU A 94 15.77 -6.68 -19.21
N ASN A 95 16.14 -5.74 -20.09
CA ASN A 95 15.33 -4.56 -20.42
C ASN A 95 13.88 -4.89 -20.83
N LYS A 96 13.63 -6.04 -21.48
CA LYS A 96 12.27 -6.47 -21.85
C LYS A 96 11.38 -6.67 -20.62
N HIS A 97 11.93 -7.20 -19.52
CA HIS A 97 11.22 -7.41 -18.27
C HIS A 97 11.09 -6.10 -17.48
N LEU A 98 12.07 -5.20 -17.56
CA LEU A 98 11.98 -3.86 -16.95
C LEU A 98 10.81 -3.06 -17.54
N LYS A 99 10.60 -3.12 -18.87
CA LYS A 99 9.46 -2.48 -19.53
C LYS A 99 8.10 -3.04 -19.06
N LEU A 100 8.04 -4.36 -18.84
CA LEU A 100 6.84 -5.00 -18.30
C LEU A 100 6.57 -4.53 -16.86
N TRP A 101 7.61 -4.41 -16.04
CA TRP A 101 7.48 -3.86 -14.69
C TRP A 101 7.02 -2.41 -14.68
N GLU A 102 7.58 -1.55 -15.53
CA GLU A 102 7.16 -0.16 -15.67
C GLU A 102 5.67 -0.06 -16.04
N THR A 103 5.25 -0.87 -17.01
CA THR A 103 3.85 -0.95 -17.46
C THR A 103 2.96 -1.42 -16.32
N LEU A 104 3.37 -2.44 -15.58
CA LEU A 104 2.60 -3.03 -14.50
C LEU A 104 2.44 -2.08 -13.31
N ILE A 105 3.49 -1.36 -12.93
CA ILE A 105 3.42 -0.32 -11.89
C ILE A 105 2.43 0.78 -12.29
N LYS A 106 2.54 1.28 -13.53
CA LYS A 106 1.63 2.30 -14.05
C LYS A 106 0.19 1.81 -14.06
N MET A 107 -0.05 0.60 -14.59
CA MET A 107 -1.38 0.00 -14.64
C MET A 107 -2.01 -0.11 -13.24
N ARG A 108 -1.26 -0.61 -12.25
CA ARG A 108 -1.76 -0.73 -10.87
C ARG A 108 -2.01 0.63 -10.22
N TYR A 109 -1.14 1.60 -10.45
CA TYR A 109 -1.36 2.97 -9.94
C TYR A 109 -2.61 3.61 -10.55
N ASP A 110 -2.83 3.47 -11.86
CA ASP A 110 -4.00 4.00 -12.56
C ASP A 110 -5.28 3.33 -12.07
N GLU A 111 -5.27 1.99 -11.98
CA GLU A 111 -6.36 1.17 -11.44
C GLU A 111 -6.74 1.61 -10.02
N TYR A 112 -5.77 1.63 -9.10
CA TYR A 112 -6.03 2.00 -7.70
C TYR A 112 -6.42 3.47 -7.55
N THR A 113 -6.01 4.37 -8.45
CA THR A 113 -6.47 5.75 -8.43
C THR A 113 -7.95 5.85 -8.79
N GLN A 114 -8.41 5.07 -9.78
CA GLN A 114 -9.81 5.02 -10.20
C GLN A 114 -10.70 4.42 -9.09
N ASP A 115 -10.21 3.39 -8.40
CA ASP A 115 -10.96 2.69 -7.35
C ASP A 115 -11.08 3.46 -6.02
N LYS A 116 -10.40 4.61 -5.87
CA LYS A 116 -10.48 5.45 -4.66
C LYS A 116 -11.90 5.87 -4.33
N SER A 117 -12.72 6.20 -5.33
CA SER A 117 -14.11 6.63 -5.11
C SER A 117 -14.96 5.50 -4.52
N GLN A 118 -14.84 4.29 -5.08
CA GLN A 118 -15.54 3.10 -4.60
C GLN A 118 -15.07 2.70 -3.20
N ALA A 119 -13.76 2.73 -2.95
CA ALA A 119 -13.21 2.44 -1.63
C ALA A 119 -13.70 3.44 -0.56
N ARG A 120 -13.83 4.72 -0.93
CA ARG A 120 -14.36 5.77 -0.06
C ARG A 120 -15.85 5.54 0.23
N GLU A 121 -16.64 5.26 -0.80
CA GLU A 121 -18.07 4.98 -0.67
C GLU A 121 -18.31 3.79 0.26
N ALA A 122 -17.60 2.68 0.05
CA ALA A 122 -17.68 1.51 0.90
C ALA A 122 -17.31 1.82 2.36
N ALA A 123 -16.25 2.60 2.59
CA ALA A 123 -15.86 3.03 3.93
C ALA A 123 -16.93 3.91 4.60
N MET A 124 -17.58 4.80 3.84
CA MET A 124 -18.68 5.63 4.35
C MET A 124 -19.89 4.78 4.74
N ILE A 125 -20.27 3.80 3.91
CA ILE A 125 -21.40 2.89 4.22
C ILE A 125 -21.14 2.10 5.50
N VAL A 126 -19.92 1.59 5.70
CA VAL A 126 -19.57 0.87 6.94
C VAL A 126 -19.62 1.79 8.16
N GLU A 127 -19.06 3.00 8.04
CA GLU A 127 -19.01 3.94 9.17
C GLU A 127 -20.39 4.51 9.55
N SER A 128 -21.33 4.62 8.59
CA SER A 128 -22.70 5.09 8.85
C SER A 128 -23.59 4.04 9.51
N GLN A 129 -23.24 2.75 9.42
CA GLN A 129 -23.97 1.68 10.11
C GLN A 129 -23.79 1.73 11.63
N GLU A 130 -22.66 2.29 12.11
CA GLU A 130 -22.39 2.40 13.53
C GLU A 130 -22.88 3.72 14.16
N GLN A 131 -22.88 4.82 13.39
CA GLN A 131 -23.26 6.16 13.85
C GLN A 131 -23.26 7.16 12.67
N ASP A 132 -23.89 8.32 12.85
CA ASP A 132 -23.88 9.39 11.83
C ASP A 132 -22.45 9.81 11.45
N ILE A 133 -22.26 10.12 10.15
CA ILE A 133 -20.98 10.56 9.63
C ILE A 133 -20.82 12.06 9.88
N ASP A 134 -19.86 12.43 10.71
CA ASP A 134 -19.43 13.81 10.91
C ASP A 134 -18.18 14.17 10.07
N LEU A 135 -17.79 15.44 10.08
CA LEU A 135 -16.59 15.92 9.36
C LEU A 135 -15.31 15.24 9.84
N LYS A 136 -15.23 14.87 11.13
CA LYS A 136 -14.08 14.19 11.69
C LYS A 136 -13.95 12.81 11.06
N LYS A 137 -15.02 12.00 11.04
CA LYS A 137 -15.10 10.70 10.38
C LYS A 137 -14.72 10.75 8.91
N LEU A 138 -15.24 11.74 8.17
CA LEU A 138 -14.88 11.92 6.76
C LEU A 138 -13.38 12.16 6.57
N SER A 139 -12.76 12.96 7.45
CA SER A 139 -11.31 13.16 7.45
C SER A 139 -10.55 11.87 7.77
N GLU A 140 -11.03 11.03 8.69
CA GLU A 140 -10.38 9.74 8.99
C GLU A 140 -10.46 8.77 7.81
N ILE A 141 -11.61 8.72 7.14
CA ILE A 141 -11.80 7.92 5.92
C ILE A 141 -10.83 8.40 4.83
N GLN A 142 -10.78 9.72 4.59
CA GLN A 142 -9.92 10.30 3.57
C GLN A 142 -8.43 10.00 3.83
N LEU A 143 -8.00 10.08 5.09
CA LEU A 143 -6.63 9.77 5.51
C LEU A 143 -6.29 8.31 5.19
N MET A 144 -7.18 7.36 5.53
CA MET A 144 -6.92 5.92 5.37
C MET A 144 -7.10 5.41 3.93
N LEU A 145 -7.64 6.24 3.04
CA LEU A 145 -8.06 5.84 1.70
C LEU A 145 -6.92 5.23 0.86
N PRO A 146 -5.70 5.80 0.77
CA PRO A 146 -4.62 5.19 -0.01
C PRO A 146 -4.32 3.75 0.41
N MET A 147 -4.26 3.50 1.72
CA MET A 147 -3.96 2.19 2.28
C MET A 147 -5.10 1.20 2.01
N GLN A 148 -6.35 1.61 2.21
CA GLN A 148 -7.51 0.76 1.97
C GLN A 148 -7.61 0.35 0.50
N THR A 149 -7.47 1.31 -0.42
CA THR A 149 -7.56 1.04 -1.86
C THR A 149 -6.49 0.07 -2.33
N VAL A 150 -5.23 0.27 -1.91
CA VAL A 150 -4.14 -0.65 -2.25
C VAL A 150 -4.34 -2.04 -1.62
N ALA A 151 -4.84 -2.12 -0.39
CA ALA A 151 -5.09 -3.42 0.25
C ALA A 151 -6.19 -4.22 -0.48
N ILE A 152 -7.26 -3.55 -0.91
CA ILE A 152 -8.34 -4.17 -1.70
C ILE A 152 -7.79 -4.65 -3.04
N GLY A 153 -7.10 -3.78 -3.77
CA GLY A 153 -6.53 -4.10 -5.08
C GLY A 153 -5.49 -5.22 -5.01
N CYS A 154 -4.55 -5.15 -4.07
CA CYS A 154 -3.54 -6.20 -3.86
C CYS A 154 -4.19 -7.56 -3.54
N HIS A 155 -5.20 -7.57 -2.66
CA HIS A 155 -5.94 -8.79 -2.36
C HIS A 155 -6.67 -9.33 -3.60
N HIS A 156 -7.31 -8.45 -4.38
CA HIS A 156 -7.98 -8.82 -5.61
C HIS A 156 -7.01 -9.46 -6.61
N HIS A 157 -5.84 -8.86 -6.83
CA HIS A 157 -4.83 -9.38 -7.75
C HIS A 157 -4.18 -10.67 -7.24
N ILE A 158 -3.87 -10.79 -5.95
CA ILE A 158 -3.36 -12.04 -5.37
C ILE A 158 -4.37 -13.17 -5.58
N CYS A 159 -5.65 -12.93 -5.35
CA CYS A 159 -6.72 -13.91 -5.51
C CYS A 159 -7.22 -14.08 -6.94
N ARG A 160 -6.68 -13.34 -7.93
CA ARG A 160 -7.20 -13.29 -9.31
C ARG A 160 -8.72 -13.05 -9.35
N SER A 161 -9.17 -12.04 -8.60
CA SER A 161 -10.57 -11.66 -8.44
C SER A 161 -11.44 -12.65 -7.64
N LYS A 162 -10.94 -13.84 -7.28
CA LYS A 162 -11.67 -14.86 -6.49
C LYS A 162 -11.53 -14.60 -4.99
N THR A 163 -12.17 -13.53 -4.52
CA THR A 163 -12.00 -13.03 -3.13
C THR A 163 -12.93 -13.70 -2.10
N ASP A 164 -13.94 -14.44 -2.53
CA ASP A 164 -14.91 -15.10 -1.64
C ASP A 164 -14.21 -16.10 -0.70
N GLY A 165 -14.48 -15.99 0.60
CA GLY A 165 -13.88 -16.83 1.63
C GLY A 165 -12.39 -16.56 1.92
N ARG A 166 -11.84 -15.45 1.42
CA ARG A 166 -10.42 -15.08 1.58
C ARG A 166 -10.19 -13.96 2.61
N ASP A 167 -11.15 -13.73 3.49
CA ASP A 167 -11.14 -12.61 4.46
C ASP A 167 -9.88 -12.58 5.34
N GLU A 168 -9.36 -13.74 5.75
CA GLU A 168 -8.15 -13.80 6.57
C GLU A 168 -6.91 -13.35 5.81
N LEU A 169 -6.83 -13.64 4.50
CA LEU A 169 -5.76 -13.12 3.65
C LEU A 169 -5.89 -11.60 3.50
N PHE A 170 -7.10 -11.10 3.25
CA PHE A 170 -7.34 -9.65 3.19
C PHE A 170 -6.96 -8.94 4.50
N LYS A 171 -7.39 -9.45 5.66
CA LYS A 171 -7.04 -8.89 6.98
C LYS A 171 -5.53 -8.85 7.19
N LEU A 172 -4.82 -9.89 6.76
CA LEU A 172 -3.37 -9.97 6.88
C LEU A 172 -2.68 -8.94 5.96
N ILE A 173 -3.11 -8.80 4.69
CA ILE A 173 -2.62 -7.78 3.76
C ILE A 173 -2.88 -6.37 4.29
N LEU A 174 -4.11 -6.10 4.74
CA LEU A 174 -4.51 -4.82 5.33
C LEU A 174 -3.65 -4.45 6.54
N ASN A 175 -3.39 -5.41 7.43
CA ASN A 175 -2.54 -5.21 8.60
C ASN A 175 -1.07 -4.95 8.23
N TRP A 176 -0.56 -5.61 7.19
CA TRP A 176 0.80 -5.41 6.70
C TRP A 176 0.96 -4.03 6.07
N LEU A 177 0.10 -3.68 5.10
CA LEU A 177 0.10 -2.35 4.47
C LEU A 177 -0.19 -1.25 5.46
N GLY A 178 -1.10 -1.47 6.42
CA GLY A 178 -1.42 -0.52 7.47
C GLY A 178 -0.21 -0.15 8.35
N LYS A 179 0.65 -1.11 8.70
CA LYS A 179 1.89 -0.80 9.45
C LYS A 179 2.84 0.07 8.62
N TYR A 180 3.07 -0.31 7.37
CA TYR A 180 3.96 0.41 6.47
C TYR A 180 3.45 1.82 6.17
N TYR A 181 2.15 1.94 5.87
CA TYR A 181 1.48 3.22 5.57
C TYR A 181 1.72 4.24 6.67
N VAL A 182 1.63 3.84 7.94
CA VAL A 182 1.78 4.75 9.08
C VAL A 182 3.20 5.26 9.21
N GLU A 183 4.18 4.38 9.03
CA GLU A 183 5.59 4.75 9.05
C GLU A 183 5.90 5.72 7.91
N PHE A 184 5.42 5.42 6.69
CA PHE A 184 5.62 6.29 5.53
C PHE A 184 4.87 7.62 5.66
N ARG A 185 3.63 7.62 6.17
CA ARG A 185 2.81 8.83 6.30
C ARG A 185 3.45 9.84 7.25
N ILE A 186 4.04 9.38 8.35
CA ILE A 186 4.80 10.24 9.28
C ILE A 186 5.99 10.92 8.58
N LEU A 187 6.65 10.20 7.67
CA LEU A 187 7.74 10.76 6.87
C LEU A 187 7.20 11.79 5.87
N ALA A 188 6.13 11.45 5.15
CA ALA A 188 5.48 12.32 4.16
C ALA A 188 4.91 13.61 4.77
N GLU A 189 4.49 13.58 6.05
CA GLU A 189 4.02 14.77 6.79
C GLU A 189 5.15 15.58 7.46
N GLY A 190 6.42 15.26 7.20
CA GLY A 190 7.57 16.04 7.70
C GLY A 190 7.88 15.84 9.19
N LYS A 191 7.53 14.70 9.78
CA LYS A 191 7.69 14.37 11.22
C LYS A 191 6.81 15.18 12.19
N THR A 192 5.93 16.04 11.70
CA THR A 192 4.86 16.67 12.49
C THR A 192 3.85 15.60 12.85
N ILE A 193 4.03 14.96 14.01
CA ILE A 193 3.07 13.99 14.54
C ILE A 193 1.77 14.73 14.79
N HIS A 194 0.74 14.52 13.96
CA HIS A 194 -0.61 14.75 14.46
C HIS A 194 -0.88 13.63 15.49
N PRO A 195 -1.18 13.94 16.77
CA PRO A 195 -1.38 12.93 17.81
C PRO A 195 -2.43 11.86 17.43
N LEU A 196 -3.37 12.22 16.56
CA LEU A 196 -4.40 11.35 15.99
C LEU A 196 -3.84 10.21 15.10
N ALA A 197 -2.71 10.40 14.40
CA ALA A 197 -2.10 9.39 13.54
C ALA A 197 -1.45 8.26 14.36
N ARG A 198 -0.80 8.59 15.49
CA ARG A 198 -0.29 7.59 16.44
C ARG A 198 -1.39 6.93 17.27
N LEU A 199 -2.43 7.67 17.66
CA LEU A 199 -3.54 7.12 18.45
C LEU A 199 -4.39 6.14 17.63
N LYS A 200 -4.76 6.45 16.39
CA LYS A 200 -5.71 5.63 15.60
C LYS A 200 -5.17 4.27 15.17
N VAL A 201 -3.87 4.19 14.91
CA VAL A 201 -3.19 2.94 14.55
C VAL A 201 -3.04 2.02 15.76
N GLY A 202 -2.89 2.61 16.96
CA GLY A 202 -2.99 1.90 18.23
C GLY A 202 -4.42 1.48 18.60
N LEU A 203 -5.42 2.31 18.30
CA LEU A 203 -6.83 2.08 18.67
C LEU A 203 -7.51 0.97 17.85
N ARG A 204 -7.19 0.80 16.55
CA ARG A 204 -7.72 -0.34 15.76
C ARG A 204 -7.14 -1.69 16.19
N ARG A 205 -5.99 -1.73 16.88
CA ARG A 205 -5.48 -2.95 17.54
C ARG A 205 -6.25 -3.33 18.81
N PHE A 206 -7.00 -2.39 19.41
CA PHE A 206 -7.79 -2.64 20.61
C PHE A 206 -9.25 -3.05 20.28
N LEU A 207 -9.81 -2.53 19.18
CA LEU A 207 -11.21 -2.80 18.77
C LEU A 207 -11.44 -4.12 18.01
N LYS A 208 -10.39 -4.91 17.74
CA LYS A 208 -10.52 -6.29 17.18
C LYS A 208 -10.21 -7.41 18.17
N ARG A 209 -10.02 -7.07 19.46
CA ARG A 209 -10.01 -8.03 20.57
C ARG A 209 -11.32 -7.92 21.36
N ARG A 210 -12.43 -8.22 20.69
CA ARG A 210 -13.67 -8.74 21.28
C ARG A 210 -14.41 -9.52 20.20
#